data_AF-A0A4S8IYE4-F1
#
_entry.id   AF-A0A4S8IYE4-F1
#
_cell.length_a   1.000
_cell.length_b   1.000
_cell.length_c   1.000
_cell.angle_alpha   90.00
_cell.angle_beta   90.00
_cell.angle_gamma   90.00
#
_symmetry.space_group_name_H-M   'P 1'
#
loop_
_entity.id
_entity.type
_entity.pdbx_description
1 polymer ?
#
loop_
_entity_poly.entity_id
_entity_poly.type
_entity_poly.pdbx_seq_one_letter_code
_entity_poly.pdbx_strand_id
1 'polypeptide(L)'
;MERGGTVLQSAPQTARPPSIPCWPLFPRSHNPPRSTGCGVARLRHGRCTPWVAEQLRYCCCLNIKRYLLVHKVVQHSMARVFSSGGPQETNLGSEEMRKDKFLIDCGSDQECVLGGIVALGKFDALHTGHRELVIQASKAGTPFLLSFVGIAEVLGWESRPPIVAQCDRKRVLASWAPYCGNEVPLEYQVQFSVVRHLTPRQFVEKLSKELKVSGVVAGQNYRFGYKATGDASELVRLCKEYGLAAFIVRPVMDKNQRSYNGAYRSINSSDKGQVSSTRVRHALAMGDVDYVAELLGRKHRLVLSLDKQFCSQKQILVPRSCMLNQPPKDGAYYNCTVLVDDKLIGPASVVIDTENINIELDDESLEAQDIIPDHQFIGIEFG
;
A
#
# COMPACT_ATOMS: atom_id res chain seq x y z
N MET A 1 46.04 3.92 20.20
CA MET A 1 46.47 3.35 21.49
C MET A 1 46.24 1.85 21.44
N GLU A 2 47.23 1.06 21.85
CA GLU A 2 47.25 -0.40 21.65
C GLU A 2 46.87 -1.18 22.92
N ARG A 3 46.33 -2.39 22.70
CA ARG A 3 46.49 -3.67 23.44
C ARG A 3 45.42 -4.66 22.95
N GLY A 4 45.68 -5.94 22.72
CA GLY A 4 46.95 -6.67 22.69
C GLY A 4 46.79 -8.14 23.15
N GLY A 5 46.98 -9.10 22.24
CA GLY A 5 46.88 -10.55 22.53
C GLY A 5 45.44 -11.11 22.58
N THR A 6 45.20 -12.41 22.38
CA THR A 6 46.11 -13.55 22.10
C THR A 6 45.37 -14.61 21.25
N VAL A 7 46.12 -15.33 20.40
CA VAL A 7 45.59 -16.43 19.55
C VAL A 7 45.51 -17.75 20.30
N LEU A 8 44.47 -18.55 20.05
CA LEU A 8 44.50 -20.00 20.26
C LEU A 8 43.64 -20.71 19.21
N GLN A 9 44.23 -21.66 18.49
CA GLN A 9 43.57 -22.47 17.47
C GLN A 9 43.07 -23.79 18.08
N SER A 10 41.92 -24.28 17.62
CA SER A 10 41.57 -25.70 17.70
C SER A 10 40.73 -26.10 16.47
N ALA A 11 40.98 -27.30 15.95
CA ALA A 11 40.38 -27.81 14.71
C ALA A 11 39.03 -28.52 14.97
N PRO A 12 38.13 -28.62 13.97
CA PRO A 12 36.74 -29.03 14.20
C PRO A 12 36.60 -30.55 14.42
N GLN A 13 35.73 -30.94 15.36
CA GLN A 13 35.26 -32.31 15.49
C GLN A 13 34.07 -32.57 14.55
N THR A 14 34.06 -33.73 13.89
CA THR A 14 33.10 -34.09 12.85
C THR A 14 31.86 -34.77 13.42
N ALA A 15 30.73 -34.05 13.47
CA ALA A 15 29.43 -34.62 13.82
C ALA A 15 28.76 -35.28 12.59
N ARG A 16 28.36 -36.55 12.70
CA ARG A 16 27.54 -37.25 11.70
C ARG A 16 26.04 -36.98 11.94
N PRO A 17 25.20 -36.94 10.89
CA PRO A 17 23.76 -36.74 11.04
C PRO A 17 23.03 -38.02 11.52
N PRO A 18 21.99 -37.91 12.36
CA PRO A 18 21.18 -39.06 12.77
C PRO A 18 20.10 -39.43 11.75
N SER A 19 20.24 -40.63 11.19
CA SER A 19 19.20 -41.61 10.81
C SER A 19 17.75 -41.14 10.52
N ILE A 20 17.32 -41.40 9.28
CA ILE A 20 15.91 -41.54 8.87
C ILE A 20 15.34 -42.87 9.44
N PRO A 21 14.08 -42.90 9.92
CA PRO A 21 13.27 -44.13 10.00
C PRO A 21 12.27 -44.22 8.84
N CYS A 22 12.18 -45.39 8.20
CA CYS A 22 11.21 -45.66 7.12
C CYS A 22 9.91 -46.32 7.64
N TRP A 23 8.81 -46.02 6.95
CA TRP A 23 7.64 -46.86 6.58
C TRP A 23 7.33 -48.16 7.36
N PRO A 24 6.02 -48.44 7.53
CA PRO A 24 5.47 -49.55 6.73
C PRO A 24 4.27 -49.15 5.85
N LEU A 25 3.73 -50.12 5.10
CA LEU A 25 2.88 -49.92 3.91
C LEU A 25 1.52 -50.66 3.98
N PHE A 26 0.44 -49.99 3.52
CA PHE A 26 -0.76 -50.57 2.87
C PHE A 26 -1.72 -51.47 3.72
N PRO A 27 -2.95 -51.84 3.26
CA PRO A 27 -3.46 -51.87 1.87
C PRO A 27 -4.91 -51.37 1.53
N ARG A 28 -5.00 -50.79 0.32
CA ARG A 28 -6.01 -50.95 -0.78
C ARG A 28 -7.55 -50.84 -0.59
N SER A 29 -8.16 -50.37 -1.69
CA SER A 29 -9.57 -50.55 -2.16
C SER A 29 -10.63 -49.61 -1.54
N HIS A 30 -11.75 -49.24 -2.18
CA HIS A 30 -12.36 -49.65 -3.47
C HIS A 30 -12.91 -48.43 -4.28
N ASN A 31 -13.25 -48.65 -5.56
CA ASN A 31 -13.98 -47.72 -6.45
C ASN A 31 -14.51 -48.54 -7.67
N PRO A 32 -15.54 -48.15 -8.46
CA PRO A 32 -16.63 -47.18 -8.27
C PRO A 32 -18.02 -47.87 -8.38
N PRO A 33 -19.11 -47.17 -8.79
CA PRO A 33 -19.68 -47.50 -10.12
C PRO A 33 -20.15 -46.29 -10.97
N ARG A 34 -20.52 -46.57 -12.24
CA ARG A 34 -21.26 -45.67 -13.18
C ARG A 34 -22.79 -45.91 -13.04
N SER A 35 -23.75 -45.25 -13.71
CA SER A 35 -23.82 -44.17 -14.75
C SER A 35 -25.00 -43.20 -14.40
N THR A 36 -25.94 -42.65 -15.20
CA THR A 36 -26.38 -42.77 -16.63
C THR A 36 -27.27 -41.58 -17.06
N GLY A 37 -27.17 -41.12 -18.32
CA GLY A 37 -28.14 -40.21 -18.98
C GLY A 37 -27.93 -38.70 -18.70
N CYS A 38 -27.70 -37.78 -19.64
CA CYS A 38 -28.21 -37.51 -21.00
C CYS A 38 -29.52 -36.70 -21.03
N GLY A 39 -29.43 -35.45 -21.56
CA GLY A 39 -30.56 -34.55 -21.79
C GLY A 39 -30.11 -33.35 -22.62
N VAL A 40 -30.45 -33.31 -23.91
CA VAL A 40 -30.01 -32.27 -24.86
C VAL A 40 -31.09 -31.23 -25.06
N ALA A 41 -30.75 -29.95 -24.96
CA ALA A 41 -31.57 -28.85 -25.44
C ALA A 41 -30.72 -27.84 -26.23
N ARG A 42 -30.96 -27.71 -27.54
CA ARG A 42 -30.44 -26.60 -28.36
C ARG A 42 -31.46 -25.46 -28.33
N LEU A 43 -31.00 -24.24 -28.07
CA LEU A 43 -31.65 -23.03 -28.56
C LEU A 43 -30.59 -22.13 -29.25
N ARG A 44 -31.02 -21.39 -30.27
CA ARG A 44 -30.18 -20.52 -31.12
C ARG A 44 -30.61 -19.07 -30.99
N HIS A 45 -29.65 -18.19 -31.30
CA HIS A 45 -29.79 -16.75 -31.58
C HIS A 45 -29.97 -15.83 -30.37
N GLY A 46 -29.18 -14.77 -30.39
CA GLY A 46 -29.14 -13.69 -29.39
C GLY A 46 -27.90 -12.84 -29.62
N ARG A 47 -27.88 -11.97 -30.64
CA ARG A 47 -26.83 -10.96 -30.77
C ARG A 47 -27.16 -9.83 -29.80
N CYS A 48 -26.35 -9.64 -28.77
CA CYS A 48 -26.33 -8.43 -27.97
C CYS A 48 -24.91 -7.86 -27.95
N THR A 49 -24.79 -6.54 -28.07
CA THR A 49 -23.53 -5.80 -28.05
C THR A 49 -22.99 -5.68 -26.63
N PRO A 50 -21.66 -5.63 -26.42
CA PRO A 50 -21.09 -5.32 -25.12
C PRO A 50 -21.26 -3.83 -24.83
N TRP A 51 -22.03 -3.49 -23.78
CA TRP A 51 -22.28 -2.11 -23.35
C TRP A 51 -21.99 -1.91 -21.86
N VAL A 52 -20.74 -2.19 -21.47
CA VAL A 52 -20.21 -1.94 -20.11
C VAL A 52 -18.78 -1.41 -20.22
N ALA A 53 -18.62 -0.12 -20.55
CA ALA A 53 -17.31 0.53 -20.69
C ALA A 53 -17.25 1.99 -20.20
N GLU A 54 -18.33 2.54 -19.62
CA GLU A 54 -18.39 3.98 -19.30
C GLU A 54 -19.18 4.30 -18.01
N GLN A 55 -18.68 3.86 -16.84
CA GLN A 55 -19.30 4.23 -15.55
C GLN A 55 -18.34 4.44 -14.36
N LEU A 56 -17.03 4.58 -14.59
CA LEU A 56 -16.02 4.82 -13.53
C LEU A 56 -15.50 6.27 -13.46
N ARG A 57 -16.29 7.27 -13.91
CA ARG A 57 -15.87 8.68 -13.91
C ARG A 57 -16.85 9.70 -13.29
N TYR A 58 -17.95 9.24 -12.65
CA TYR A 58 -19.00 10.15 -12.14
C TYR A 58 -19.60 9.80 -10.76
N CYS A 59 -19.15 8.76 -10.06
CA CYS A 59 -19.84 8.27 -8.86
C CYS A 59 -19.42 8.94 -7.53
N CYS A 60 -18.24 9.60 -7.46
CA CYS A 60 -17.68 10.06 -6.18
C CYS A 60 -18.42 11.24 -5.54
N CYS A 61 -19.07 12.10 -6.34
CA CYS A 61 -19.67 13.35 -5.84
C CYS A 61 -21.16 13.25 -5.46
N LEU A 62 -21.80 12.08 -5.65
CA LEU A 62 -23.26 11.96 -5.51
C LEU A 62 -23.74 11.56 -4.09
N ASN A 63 -22.92 10.85 -3.30
CA ASN A 63 -23.32 10.43 -1.95
C ASN A 63 -23.36 11.57 -0.91
N ILE A 64 -22.61 12.66 -1.11
CA ILE A 64 -22.52 13.78 -0.17
C ILE A 64 -23.87 14.49 0.04
N LYS A 65 -24.75 14.50 -0.97
CA LYS A 65 -26.05 15.18 -0.91
C LYS A 65 -27.07 14.55 0.06
N ARG A 66 -26.79 13.38 0.66
CA ARG A 66 -27.74 12.68 1.55
C ARG A 66 -27.58 13.00 3.05
N TYR A 67 -26.50 13.67 3.47
CA TYR A 67 -26.20 13.89 4.89
C TYR A 67 -26.65 15.25 5.47
N LEU A 68 -27.19 16.17 4.66
CA LEU A 68 -27.61 17.51 5.09
C LEU A 68 -29.02 17.59 5.70
N LEU A 69 -29.67 16.47 6.04
CA LEU A 69 -31.08 16.43 6.47
C LEU A 69 -31.36 15.80 7.84
N VAL A 70 -30.38 15.71 8.74
CA VAL A 70 -30.60 15.25 10.13
C VAL A 70 -29.88 16.15 11.14
N HIS A 71 -30.36 17.39 11.34
CA HIS A 71 -30.16 18.17 12.58
C HIS A 71 -30.98 19.49 12.55
N LYS A 72 -32.28 19.43 12.88
CA LYS A 72 -33.07 20.67 13.15
C LYS A 72 -34.38 20.45 13.96
N VAL A 73 -34.26 20.24 15.27
CA VAL A 73 -35.38 20.32 16.23
C VAL A 73 -34.84 20.89 17.55
N VAL A 74 -35.64 21.71 18.27
CA VAL A 74 -35.37 22.29 19.62
C VAL A 74 -34.25 23.36 19.66
N GLN A 75 -34.43 24.61 20.12
CA GLN A 75 -35.65 25.37 20.49
C GLN A 75 -35.43 26.91 20.34
N HIS A 76 -36.43 27.71 20.76
CA HIS A 76 -36.45 29.19 20.84
C HIS A 76 -35.46 29.74 21.92
N SER A 77 -35.21 31.05 22.14
CA SER A 77 -36.05 32.27 21.93
C SER A 77 -35.30 33.62 21.91
N MET A 78 -35.83 34.59 21.13
CA MET A 78 -35.69 36.07 21.29
C MET A 78 -34.28 36.68 21.14
N ALA A 79 -34.09 37.97 20.79
CA ALA A 79 -35.03 39.08 20.57
C ALA A 79 -34.75 39.86 19.25
N ARG A 80 -35.59 40.86 18.92
CA ARG A 80 -35.42 41.76 17.74
C ARG A 80 -34.82 43.11 18.14
N VAL A 81 -33.96 43.66 17.29
CA VAL A 81 -33.71 45.11 17.14
C VAL A 81 -33.67 45.42 15.63
N PHE A 82 -34.01 46.65 15.24
CA PHE A 82 -34.19 47.09 13.84
C PHE A 82 -33.32 48.32 13.54
N SER A 83 -33.14 48.61 12.24
CA SER A 83 -32.52 49.83 11.68
C SER A 83 -31.02 50.02 11.93
N SER A 84 -30.27 50.75 11.08
CA SER A 84 -30.48 51.13 9.67
C SER A 84 -29.22 51.84 9.14
N GLY A 85 -28.88 51.67 7.86
CA GLY A 85 -28.06 52.65 7.16
C GLY A 85 -26.87 52.09 6.35
N GLY A 86 -26.68 52.73 5.21
CA GLY A 86 -25.48 52.79 4.37
C GLY A 86 -25.67 53.97 3.40
N PRO A 87 -24.75 54.24 2.48
CA PRO A 87 -23.44 53.61 2.27
C PRO A 87 -22.29 54.58 2.63
N GLN A 88 -21.05 54.08 2.62
CA GLN A 88 -19.89 54.93 2.39
C GLN A 88 -18.82 54.15 1.63
N GLU A 89 -18.44 54.66 0.46
CA GLU A 89 -17.27 54.19 -0.28
C GLU A 89 -16.00 54.79 0.33
N THR A 90 -15.05 53.94 0.73
CA THR A 90 -13.64 54.31 0.83
C THR A 90 -12.83 53.23 0.14
N ASN A 91 -11.77 53.64 -0.57
CA ASN A 91 -11.09 52.80 -1.56
C ASN A 91 -9.62 52.59 -1.17
N LEU A 92 -9.01 51.53 -1.71
CA LEU A 92 -7.56 51.26 -1.68
C LEU A 92 -6.91 51.12 -0.28
N GLY A 93 -7.20 50.01 0.39
CA GLY A 93 -6.26 49.36 1.31
C GLY A 93 -5.88 48.00 0.74
N SER A 94 -4.61 47.81 0.38
CA SER A 94 -4.13 46.54 -0.19
C SER A 94 -3.94 45.47 0.88
N GLU A 95 -5.02 44.74 1.21
CA GLU A 95 -4.89 43.52 2.00
C GLU A 95 -4.15 42.45 1.19
N GLU A 96 -2.84 42.34 1.41
CA GLU A 96 -2.03 41.21 0.98
C GLU A 96 -2.44 39.97 1.80
N MET A 97 -3.62 39.43 1.45
CA MET A 97 -4.23 38.29 2.11
C MET A 97 -3.33 37.08 1.93
N ARG A 98 -2.50 36.82 2.95
CA ARG A 98 -1.65 35.64 3.04
C ARG A 98 -2.52 34.42 2.78
N LYS A 99 -2.27 33.73 1.67
CA LYS A 99 -2.65 32.33 1.54
C LYS A 99 -1.86 31.58 2.60
N ASP A 100 -2.47 31.36 3.75
CA ASP A 100 -1.98 30.43 4.77
C ASP A 100 -1.89 29.06 4.11
N LYS A 101 -0.69 28.78 3.58
CA LYS A 101 -0.41 27.57 2.83
C LYS A 101 -0.44 26.42 3.83
N PHE A 102 -1.53 25.65 3.78
CA PHE A 102 -1.68 24.44 4.58
C PHE A 102 -0.39 23.62 4.54
N LEU A 103 0.18 23.35 5.72
CA LEU A 103 1.42 22.61 5.85
C LEU A 103 1.18 21.10 5.64
N ILE A 104 -0.09 20.70 5.57
CA ILE A 104 -0.55 19.47 4.95
C ILE A 104 -1.61 19.83 3.90
N ASP A 105 -1.19 19.91 2.64
CA ASP A 105 -2.02 20.24 1.48
C ASP A 105 -2.48 18.95 0.78
N CYS A 106 -3.79 18.69 0.73
CA CYS A 106 -4.37 17.54 0.02
C CYS A 106 -4.84 17.89 -1.41
N GLY A 107 -4.56 19.10 -1.90
CA GLY A 107 -4.84 19.53 -3.27
C GLY A 107 -6.33 19.67 -3.59
N SER A 108 -6.73 19.24 -4.79
CA SER A 108 -8.14 19.27 -5.25
C SER A 108 -9.09 18.49 -4.35
N ASP A 109 -8.58 17.47 -3.67
CA ASP A 109 -9.37 16.46 -2.98
C ASP A 109 -9.47 16.77 -1.47
N GLN A 110 -9.15 18.02 -1.06
CA GLN A 110 -9.22 18.50 0.32
C GLN A 110 -10.61 18.29 0.95
N GLU A 111 -11.69 18.37 0.17
CA GLU A 111 -13.05 18.07 0.67
C GLU A 111 -13.23 16.60 1.07
N CYS A 112 -12.47 15.67 0.46
CA CYS A 112 -12.53 14.24 0.73
C CYS A 112 -11.80 13.81 2.02
N VAL A 113 -11.06 14.71 2.68
CA VAL A 113 -10.44 14.47 3.99
C VAL A 113 -11.15 15.15 5.16
N LEU A 114 -12.04 16.11 4.90
CA LEU A 114 -12.82 16.81 5.92
C LEU A 114 -13.69 15.83 6.71
N GLY A 115 -13.52 15.79 8.02
CA GLY A 115 -14.22 14.85 8.90
C GLY A 115 -13.80 13.38 8.74
N GLY A 116 -12.86 13.06 7.85
CA GLY A 116 -12.36 11.69 7.61
C GLY A 116 -11.53 11.14 8.79
N ILE A 117 -11.12 9.88 8.66
CA ILE A 117 -10.28 9.19 9.65
C ILE A 117 -8.92 8.86 9.02
N VAL A 118 -7.85 9.45 9.56
CA VAL A 118 -6.51 9.39 8.96
C VAL A 118 -5.65 8.27 9.52
N ALA A 119 -5.22 7.35 8.66
CA ALA A 119 -4.19 6.36 8.96
C ALA A 119 -2.80 6.97 8.74
N LEU A 120 -1.94 6.96 9.77
CA LEU A 120 -0.60 7.59 9.73
C LEU A 120 0.53 6.58 9.49
N GLY A 121 1.49 6.90 8.61
CA GLY A 121 2.64 6.04 8.37
C GLY A 121 3.55 6.43 7.20
N LYS A 122 4.57 5.58 6.93
CA LYS A 122 5.40 5.68 5.71
C LYS A 122 4.74 4.99 4.51
N PHE A 123 3.94 3.94 4.75
CA PHE A 123 3.18 3.20 3.73
C PHE A 123 3.98 2.63 2.53
N ASP A 124 5.30 2.45 2.69
CA ASP A 124 6.27 1.97 1.68
C ASP A 124 5.79 0.72 0.92
N ALA A 125 5.46 -0.36 1.65
CA ALA A 125 5.02 -1.63 1.07
C ALA A 125 3.53 -1.74 0.73
N LEU A 126 2.67 -0.90 1.34
CA LEU A 126 1.23 -1.18 1.45
C LEU A 126 0.95 -2.66 1.84
N HIS A 127 1.59 -3.16 2.91
CA HIS A 127 1.44 -4.55 3.38
C HIS A 127 0.17 -4.77 4.22
N THR A 128 -0.14 -6.01 4.61
CA THR A 128 -1.36 -6.33 5.42
C THR A 128 -1.46 -5.50 6.70
N GLY A 129 -0.34 -5.25 7.39
CA GLY A 129 -0.30 -4.35 8.56
C GLY A 129 -0.65 -2.89 8.29
N HIS A 130 -0.57 -2.41 7.04
CA HIS A 130 -1.07 -1.09 6.64
C HIS A 130 -2.57 -1.15 6.31
N ARG A 131 -3.01 -2.22 5.63
CA ARG A 131 -4.42 -2.50 5.33
C ARG A 131 -5.26 -2.53 6.62
N GLU A 132 -4.73 -3.11 7.70
CA GLU A 132 -5.42 -3.12 9.01
C GLU A 132 -5.61 -1.71 9.60
N LEU A 133 -4.65 -0.78 9.44
CA LEU A 133 -4.86 0.62 9.88
C LEU A 133 -6.05 1.26 9.15
N VAL A 134 -6.18 0.98 7.85
CA VAL A 134 -7.26 1.51 7.00
C VAL A 134 -8.61 0.83 7.29
N ILE A 135 -8.61 -0.47 7.57
CA ILE A 135 -9.80 -1.23 8.05
C ILE A 135 -10.27 -0.71 9.42
N GLN A 136 -9.37 -0.26 10.29
CA GLN A 136 -9.76 0.36 11.56
C GLN A 136 -10.23 1.81 11.37
N ALA A 137 -9.70 2.53 10.39
CA ALA A 137 -10.20 3.84 10.00
C ALA A 137 -11.64 3.75 9.44
N SER A 138 -11.89 2.80 8.53
CA SER A 138 -13.20 2.62 7.86
C SER A 138 -14.33 2.21 8.80
N LYS A 139 -14.03 1.76 10.02
CA LYS A 139 -15.01 1.46 11.08
C LYS A 139 -15.45 2.71 11.85
N ALA A 140 -14.71 3.82 11.73
CA ALA A 140 -14.96 5.07 12.44
C ALA A 140 -15.40 6.23 11.51
N GLY A 141 -15.21 6.10 10.20
CA GLY A 141 -15.58 7.09 9.19
C GLY A 141 -14.83 6.86 7.87
N THR A 142 -14.96 7.77 6.90
CA THR A 142 -14.29 7.65 5.59
C THR A 142 -12.77 7.57 5.75
N PRO A 143 -12.11 6.49 5.27
CA PRO A 143 -10.71 6.22 5.55
C PRO A 143 -9.76 6.84 4.52
N PHE A 144 -8.65 7.42 4.99
CA PHE A 144 -7.54 7.81 4.11
C PHE A 144 -6.16 7.62 4.75
N LEU A 145 -5.14 7.46 3.92
CA LEU A 145 -3.74 7.35 4.32
C LEU A 145 -3.06 8.72 4.24
N LEU A 146 -2.24 9.04 5.25
CA LEU A 146 -1.30 10.15 5.18
C LEU A 146 0.14 9.60 5.22
N SER A 147 0.80 9.68 4.07
CA SER A 147 2.06 9.01 3.77
C SER A 147 3.24 9.96 3.80
N PHE A 148 4.22 9.71 4.67
CA PHE A 148 5.41 10.55 4.77
C PHE A 148 6.51 10.11 3.78
N VAL A 149 6.69 10.92 2.73
CA VAL A 149 7.66 10.71 1.64
C VAL A 149 8.92 11.58 1.83
N GLY A 150 9.98 11.36 1.05
CA GLY A 150 11.25 12.10 1.17
C GLY A 150 12.11 11.80 2.41
N ILE A 151 11.69 10.86 3.28
CA ILE A 151 12.39 10.56 4.55
C ILE A 151 13.87 10.20 4.36
N ALA A 152 14.20 9.41 3.33
CA ALA A 152 15.56 8.93 3.10
C ALA A 152 16.52 10.09 2.76
N GLU A 153 16.15 10.89 1.76
CA GLU A 153 16.85 12.11 1.33
C GLU A 153 17.10 13.06 2.51
N VAL A 154 16.05 13.40 3.25
CA VAL A 154 16.07 14.34 4.38
C VAL A 154 16.87 13.82 5.60
N LEU A 155 17.23 12.54 5.61
CA LEU A 155 18.08 11.92 6.65
C LEU A 155 19.44 11.43 6.12
N GLY A 156 19.79 11.72 4.85
CA GLY A 156 21.04 11.26 4.25
C GLY A 156 21.16 9.75 4.11
N TRP A 157 20.03 9.04 4.02
CA TRP A 157 20.01 7.59 3.79
C TRP A 157 20.15 7.27 2.30
N GLU A 158 20.78 6.13 2.02
CA GLU A 158 20.83 5.52 0.69
C GLU A 158 19.44 5.46 0.05
N SER A 159 19.32 5.98 -1.18
CA SER A 159 18.09 5.88 -1.96
C SER A 159 17.82 4.43 -2.36
N ARG A 160 16.58 3.99 -2.23
CA ARG A 160 16.15 2.63 -2.56
C ARG A 160 14.84 2.71 -3.33
N PRO A 161 14.64 1.89 -4.38
CA PRO A 161 13.39 1.88 -5.12
C PRO A 161 12.20 1.61 -4.19
N PRO A 162 11.00 2.16 -4.45
CA PRO A 162 9.83 1.88 -3.64
C PRO A 162 9.47 0.39 -3.71
N ILE A 163 8.71 -0.14 -2.76
CA ILE A 163 8.22 -1.52 -2.86
C ILE A 163 7.05 -1.60 -3.85
N VAL A 164 6.19 -0.58 -3.88
CA VAL A 164 5.07 -0.43 -4.81
C VAL A 164 5.33 0.77 -5.71
N ALA A 165 5.34 0.58 -7.03
CA ALA A 165 5.52 1.66 -8.00
C ALA A 165 4.43 2.73 -7.84
N GLN A 166 4.75 4.01 -8.04
CA GLN A 166 3.83 5.12 -7.75
C GLN A 166 2.51 5.02 -8.54
N CYS A 167 2.57 4.55 -9.79
CA CYS A 167 1.39 4.26 -10.63
C CYS A 167 0.51 3.14 -10.05
N ASP A 168 1.11 2.07 -9.52
CA ASP A 168 0.41 0.88 -9.01
C ASP A 168 -0.30 1.11 -7.66
N ARG A 169 0.07 2.17 -6.91
CA ARG A 169 -0.48 2.44 -5.57
C ARG A 169 -2.00 2.54 -5.57
N LYS A 170 -2.60 3.20 -6.57
CA LYS A 170 -4.07 3.34 -6.68
C LYS A 170 -4.77 2.00 -6.85
N ARG A 171 -4.19 1.06 -7.62
CA ARG A 171 -4.71 -0.32 -7.76
C ARG A 171 -4.61 -1.08 -6.44
N VAL A 172 -3.48 -0.96 -5.73
CA VAL A 172 -3.30 -1.60 -4.42
C VAL A 172 -4.32 -1.08 -3.41
N LEU A 173 -4.59 0.23 -3.38
CA LEU A 173 -5.62 0.82 -2.52
C LEU A 173 -7.05 0.37 -2.92
N ALA A 174 -7.36 0.32 -4.23
CA ALA A 174 -8.63 -0.22 -4.71
C ALA A 174 -8.87 -1.67 -4.29
N SER A 175 -7.82 -2.51 -4.22
CA SER A 175 -7.92 -3.88 -3.70
C SER A 175 -8.33 -3.98 -2.22
N TRP A 176 -8.32 -2.87 -1.48
CA TRP A 176 -8.72 -2.82 -0.07
C TRP A 176 -10.19 -2.44 0.13
N ALA A 177 -10.87 -1.94 -0.91
CA ALA A 177 -12.26 -1.51 -0.80
C ALA A 177 -13.23 -2.57 -0.23
N PRO A 178 -13.15 -3.87 -0.59
CA PRO A 178 -14.02 -4.91 0.00
C PRO A 178 -13.87 -5.06 1.52
N TYR A 179 -12.73 -4.64 2.10
CA TYR A 179 -12.49 -4.64 3.54
C TYR A 179 -12.91 -3.31 4.21
N CYS A 180 -13.17 -2.27 3.41
CA CYS A 180 -13.43 -0.89 3.82
C CYS A 180 -14.86 -0.45 3.45
N GLY A 181 -15.84 -1.36 3.53
CA GLY A 181 -17.25 -1.05 3.22
C GLY A 181 -17.57 -0.85 1.72
N ASN A 182 -16.65 -1.24 0.83
CA ASN A 182 -16.60 -0.93 -0.60
C ASN A 182 -16.19 0.53 -0.94
N GLU A 183 -15.73 1.31 0.04
CA GLU A 183 -15.06 2.60 -0.23
C GLU A 183 -13.58 2.38 -0.58
N VAL A 184 -13.09 3.03 -1.64
CA VAL A 184 -11.66 3.00 -1.99
C VAL A 184 -10.93 4.02 -1.10
N PRO A 185 -9.97 3.58 -0.25
CA PRO A 185 -9.22 4.51 0.60
C PRO A 185 -8.29 5.38 -0.24
N LEU A 186 -8.30 6.68 0.01
CA LEU A 186 -7.41 7.65 -0.65
C LEU A 186 -6.04 7.70 0.05
N GLU A 187 -5.00 8.17 -0.65
CA GLU A 187 -3.67 8.39 -0.10
C GLU A 187 -3.16 9.78 -0.45
N TYR A 188 -2.69 10.51 0.56
CA TYR A 188 -2.05 11.81 0.41
C TYR A 188 -0.59 11.72 0.85
N GLN A 189 0.33 12.20 0.00
CA GLN A 189 1.76 12.11 0.23
C GLN A 189 2.32 13.46 0.71
N VAL A 190 2.89 13.47 1.93
CA VAL A 190 3.43 14.66 2.59
C VAL A 190 4.95 14.57 2.60
N GLN A 191 5.62 15.59 2.08
CA GLN A 191 7.09 15.67 2.13
C GLN A 191 7.56 15.80 3.58
N PHE A 192 8.39 14.85 4.03
CA PHE A 192 8.83 14.77 5.41
C PHE A 192 9.56 16.02 5.90
N SER A 193 10.28 16.72 5.01
CA SER A 193 10.91 18.02 5.28
C SER A 193 9.95 19.04 5.90
N VAL A 194 8.69 19.06 5.46
CA VAL A 194 7.64 20.00 5.89
C VAL A 194 7.17 19.72 7.34
N VAL A 195 7.08 18.43 7.72
CA VAL A 195 6.56 18.00 9.03
C VAL A 195 7.64 17.66 10.06
N ARG A 196 8.89 17.41 9.62
CA ARG A 196 10.02 16.92 10.45
C ARG A 196 10.31 17.77 11.69
N HIS A 197 10.05 19.07 11.62
CA HIS A 197 10.37 20.03 12.68
C HIS A 197 9.20 20.32 13.63
N LEU A 198 8.00 19.77 13.37
CA LEU A 198 6.84 19.94 14.24
C LEU A 198 7.00 19.15 15.53
N THR A 199 6.70 19.76 16.68
CA THR A 199 6.49 19.01 17.93
C THR A 199 5.30 18.06 17.82
N PRO A 200 5.18 17.01 18.65
CA PRO A 200 4.00 16.14 18.70
C PRO A 200 2.68 16.94 18.80
N ARG A 201 2.64 17.98 19.65
CA ARG A 201 1.48 18.89 19.79
C ARG A 201 1.15 19.59 18.46
N GLN A 202 2.12 20.27 17.85
CA GLN A 202 1.90 20.98 16.58
C GLN A 202 1.48 20.05 15.44
N PHE A 203 1.96 18.80 15.43
CA PHE A 203 1.53 17.82 14.43
C PHE A 203 0.05 17.46 14.58
N VAL A 204 -0.41 17.12 15.79
CA VAL A 204 -1.83 16.81 16.05
C VAL A 204 -2.72 18.03 15.85
N GLU A 205 -2.24 19.22 16.21
CA GLU A 205 -2.93 20.49 15.95
C GLU A 205 -3.20 20.71 14.45
N LYS A 206 -2.28 20.33 13.56
CA LYS A 206 -2.50 20.43 12.10
C LYS A 206 -3.53 19.41 11.59
N LEU A 207 -3.51 18.19 12.10
CA LEU A 207 -4.56 17.20 11.77
C LEU A 207 -5.96 17.73 12.16
N SER A 208 -6.06 18.37 13.33
CA SER A 208 -7.31 18.96 13.85
C SER A 208 -7.73 20.25 13.13
N LYS A 209 -6.81 21.20 12.86
CA LYS A 209 -7.16 22.54 12.36
C LYS A 209 -7.01 22.73 10.85
N GLU A 210 -6.00 22.12 10.24
CA GLU A 210 -5.71 22.25 8.80
C GLU A 210 -6.48 21.18 8.00
N LEU A 211 -6.28 19.89 8.33
CA LEU A 211 -7.00 18.79 7.66
C LEU A 211 -8.44 18.62 8.15
N LYS A 212 -8.74 19.01 9.40
CA LYS A 212 -10.06 18.89 10.03
C LYS A 212 -10.60 17.45 10.02
N VAL A 213 -9.72 16.49 10.33
CA VAL A 213 -10.10 15.06 10.49
C VAL A 213 -10.97 14.87 11.73
N SER A 214 -11.81 13.84 11.77
CA SER A 214 -12.54 13.45 12.99
C SER A 214 -11.71 12.54 13.91
N GLY A 215 -10.69 11.86 13.36
CA GLY A 215 -9.89 10.93 14.13
C GLY A 215 -8.65 10.40 13.41
N VAL A 216 -7.81 9.70 14.17
CA VAL A 216 -6.49 9.24 13.79
C VAL A 216 -6.33 7.73 14.08
N VAL A 217 -5.72 6.99 13.16
CA VAL A 217 -5.31 5.59 13.35
C VAL A 217 -3.80 5.48 13.21
N ALA A 218 -3.17 4.80 14.16
CA ALA A 218 -1.73 4.54 14.16
C ALA A 218 -1.42 3.13 14.68
N GLY A 219 -0.28 2.57 14.26
CA GLY A 219 0.24 1.33 14.84
C GLY A 219 0.77 1.54 16.26
N GLN A 220 0.74 0.51 17.10
CA GLN A 220 1.26 0.54 18.48
C GLN A 220 2.72 1.02 18.58
N ASN A 221 3.54 0.71 17.57
CA ASN A 221 4.95 1.10 17.49
C ASN A 221 5.17 2.44 16.75
N TYR A 222 4.12 3.23 16.52
CA TYR A 222 4.20 4.52 15.83
C TYR A 222 4.93 5.57 16.67
N ARG A 223 5.78 6.37 16.02
CA ARG A 223 6.57 7.46 16.62
C ARG A 223 6.49 8.68 15.71
N PHE A 224 6.39 9.87 16.30
CA PHE A 224 6.13 11.11 15.54
C PHE A 224 6.67 12.37 16.22
N GLY A 225 6.54 13.50 15.52
CA GLY A 225 7.11 14.78 15.92
C GLY A 225 8.63 14.83 15.83
N TYR A 226 9.19 16.01 16.12
CA TYR A 226 10.62 16.29 16.06
C TYR A 226 11.42 15.27 16.87
N LYS A 227 12.45 14.69 16.24
CA LYS A 227 13.28 13.59 16.79
C LYS A 227 12.48 12.36 17.28
N ALA A 228 11.30 12.09 16.71
CA ALA A 228 10.44 10.96 17.06
C ALA A 228 10.04 10.90 18.55
N THR A 229 9.90 12.08 19.17
CA THR A 229 9.64 12.28 20.61
C THR A 229 8.27 11.78 21.05
N GLY A 230 7.23 11.92 20.22
CA GLY A 230 5.90 11.40 20.50
C GLY A 230 5.76 9.92 20.15
N ASP A 231 4.85 9.22 20.84
CA ASP A 231 4.49 7.82 20.61
C ASP A 231 2.96 7.60 20.63
N ALA A 232 2.52 6.35 20.51
CA ALA A 232 1.10 6.00 20.50
C ALA A 232 0.31 6.50 21.74
N SER A 233 0.93 6.57 22.92
CA SER A 233 0.27 7.07 24.14
C SER A 233 0.17 8.59 24.14
N GLU A 234 1.23 9.29 23.75
CA GLU A 234 1.22 10.75 23.58
C GLU A 234 0.27 11.18 22.44
N LEU A 235 0.14 10.38 21.38
CA LEU A 235 -0.81 10.61 20.30
C LEU A 235 -2.25 10.57 20.82
N VAL A 236 -2.64 9.53 21.56
CA VAL A 236 -3.99 9.43 22.17
C VAL A 236 -4.25 10.60 23.12
N ARG A 237 -3.25 10.97 23.94
CA ARG A 237 -3.34 12.08 24.89
C ARG A 237 -3.62 13.41 24.20
N LEU A 238 -2.85 13.72 23.14
CA LEU A 238 -3.01 14.94 22.35
C LEU A 238 -4.29 14.93 21.52
N CYS A 239 -4.64 13.82 20.86
CA CYS A 239 -5.89 13.72 20.09
C CYS A 239 -7.11 14.07 20.96
N LYS A 240 -7.17 13.59 22.20
CA LYS A 240 -8.23 13.94 23.16
C LYS A 240 -8.29 15.45 23.47
N GLU A 241 -7.16 16.14 23.56
CA GLU A 241 -7.14 17.60 23.76
C GLU A 241 -7.66 18.38 22.54
N TYR A 242 -7.41 17.89 21.33
CA TYR A 242 -7.83 18.51 20.07
C TYR A 242 -9.17 17.97 19.53
N GLY A 243 -9.95 17.26 20.35
CA GLY A 243 -11.28 16.74 20.00
C GLY A 243 -11.29 15.56 19.02
N LEU A 244 -10.14 14.94 18.75
CA LEU A 244 -9.98 13.85 17.79
C LEU A 244 -10.16 12.48 18.44
N ALA A 245 -10.84 11.56 17.76
CA ALA A 245 -10.77 10.14 18.09
C ALA A 245 -9.36 9.58 17.79
N ALA A 246 -8.90 8.59 18.55
CA ALA A 246 -7.58 7.97 18.37
C ALA A 246 -7.64 6.45 18.55
N PHE A 247 -7.20 5.72 17.53
CA PHE A 247 -7.23 4.26 17.48
C PHE A 247 -5.82 3.71 17.32
N ILE A 248 -5.35 2.94 18.32
CA ILE A 248 -4.03 2.33 18.32
C ILE A 248 -4.13 0.85 17.98
N VAL A 249 -3.56 0.49 16.84
CA VAL A 249 -3.69 -0.85 16.23
C VAL A 249 -2.47 -1.70 16.58
N ARG A 250 -2.70 -2.92 17.09
CA ARG A 250 -1.62 -3.88 17.38
C ARG A 250 -0.93 -4.32 16.08
N PRO A 251 0.35 -4.71 16.11
CA PRO A 251 1.02 -5.26 14.94
C PRO A 251 0.28 -6.47 14.36
N VAL A 252 0.13 -6.49 13.03
CA VAL A 252 -0.27 -7.72 12.30
C VAL A 252 0.94 -8.65 12.25
N MET A 253 0.72 -9.92 12.53
CA MET A 253 1.76 -10.96 12.54
C MET A 253 1.63 -11.84 11.29
N ASP A 254 2.75 -12.35 10.79
CA ASP A 254 2.76 -13.40 9.76
C ASP A 254 2.35 -14.77 10.35
N LYS A 255 1.92 -15.68 9.48
CA LYS A 255 1.34 -16.99 9.86
C LYS A 255 2.34 -17.88 10.59
N ASN A 256 3.63 -17.68 10.29
CA ASN A 256 4.73 -18.58 10.61
C ASN A 256 5.63 -18.05 11.75
N GLN A 257 5.34 -16.86 12.29
CA GLN A 257 6.13 -16.11 13.29
C GLN A 257 7.64 -16.09 13.01
N ARG A 258 8.02 -15.96 11.72
CA ARG A 258 9.43 -16.16 11.29
C ARG A 258 10.36 -15.19 12.05
N SER A 259 11.52 -15.68 12.52
CA SER A 259 12.50 -14.81 13.18
C SER A 259 13.23 -13.96 12.13
N TYR A 260 13.44 -12.66 12.41
CA TYR A 260 14.18 -11.78 11.51
C TYR A 260 15.67 -11.82 11.86
N ASN A 261 16.49 -12.30 10.93
CA ASN A 261 17.95 -12.43 11.08
C ASN A 261 18.71 -11.46 10.15
N GLY A 262 18.08 -10.35 9.73
CA GLY A 262 18.69 -9.40 8.80
C GLY A 262 19.80 -8.56 9.43
N ALA A 263 20.80 -8.17 8.63
CA ALA A 263 22.05 -7.55 9.09
C ALA A 263 21.93 -6.12 9.68
N TYR A 264 20.72 -5.59 9.89
CA TYR A 264 20.51 -4.21 10.36
C TYR A 264 19.90 -4.16 11.77
N ARG A 265 20.81 -4.27 12.76
CA ARG A 265 20.58 -4.29 14.22
C ARG A 265 19.93 -5.59 14.74
N SER A 266 20.39 -6.03 15.92
CA SER A 266 19.73 -7.09 16.68
C SER A 266 18.31 -6.63 17.04
N ILE A 267 17.32 -7.36 16.54
CA ILE A 267 15.92 -7.10 16.84
C ILE A 267 15.52 -7.86 18.11
N ASN A 268 14.87 -7.17 19.04
CA ASN A 268 14.36 -7.75 20.28
C ASN A 268 13.42 -8.94 19.99
N SER A 269 13.45 -9.96 20.85
CA SER A 269 12.65 -11.19 20.71
C SER A 269 11.13 -10.98 20.58
N SER A 270 10.64 -9.79 20.92
CA SER A 270 9.24 -9.35 20.83
C SER A 270 8.71 -9.06 19.41
N ASP A 271 9.58 -8.90 18.40
CA ASP A 271 9.21 -8.48 17.03
C ASP A 271 9.16 -9.67 16.04
N LYS A 272 9.18 -10.90 16.56
CA LYS A 272 9.13 -12.13 15.76
C LYS A 272 7.78 -12.27 15.06
N GLY A 273 7.77 -12.12 13.74
CA GLY A 273 6.59 -12.27 12.90
C GLY A 273 5.88 -10.96 12.53
N GLN A 274 6.19 -9.81 13.14
CA GLN A 274 5.49 -8.56 12.81
C GLN A 274 5.63 -8.22 11.33
N VAL A 275 4.52 -8.10 10.60
CA VAL A 275 4.49 -7.65 9.21
C VAL A 275 5.01 -6.22 9.13
N SER A 276 6.09 -6.02 8.37
CA SER A 276 6.74 -4.72 8.20
C SER A 276 7.36 -4.58 6.81
N SER A 277 7.52 -3.33 6.36
CA SER A 277 8.15 -3.03 5.07
C SER A 277 9.62 -3.51 5.04
N THR A 278 10.29 -3.55 6.19
CA THR A 278 11.64 -4.13 6.35
C THR A 278 11.67 -5.63 6.02
N ARG A 279 10.67 -6.40 6.48
CA ARG A 279 10.57 -7.84 6.16
C ARG A 279 10.20 -8.07 4.69
N VAL A 280 9.34 -7.23 4.11
CA VAL A 280 9.02 -7.30 2.68
C VAL A 280 10.29 -7.09 1.83
N ARG A 281 11.10 -6.06 2.13
CA ARG A 281 12.37 -5.83 1.41
C ARG A 281 13.38 -6.96 1.60
N HIS A 282 13.41 -7.59 2.78
CA HIS A 282 14.23 -8.76 3.05
C HIS A 282 13.77 -10.01 2.27
N ALA A 283 12.46 -10.29 2.24
CA ALA A 283 11.88 -11.40 1.49
C ALA A 283 12.12 -11.26 -0.02
N LEU A 284 11.93 -10.04 -0.57
CA LEU A 284 12.32 -9.69 -1.93
C LEU A 284 13.82 -9.97 -2.18
N ALA A 285 14.71 -9.48 -1.31
CA ALA A 285 16.16 -9.69 -1.43
C ALA A 285 16.60 -11.17 -1.30
N MET A 286 15.76 -12.05 -0.74
CA MET A 286 15.97 -13.49 -0.71
C MET A 286 15.38 -14.24 -1.93
N GLY A 287 14.46 -13.62 -2.67
CA GLY A 287 13.68 -14.26 -3.74
C GLY A 287 12.45 -15.05 -3.25
N ASP A 288 12.09 -14.93 -1.96
CA ASP A 288 10.96 -15.65 -1.35
C ASP A 288 9.64 -14.93 -1.68
N VAL A 289 9.21 -15.02 -2.94
CA VAL A 289 8.04 -14.32 -3.48
C VAL A 289 6.72 -14.77 -2.85
N ASP A 290 6.61 -16.03 -2.45
CA ASP A 290 5.46 -16.56 -1.70
C ASP A 290 5.30 -15.86 -0.34
N TYR A 291 6.41 -15.69 0.38
CA TYR A 291 6.41 -14.99 1.66
C TYR A 291 6.26 -13.47 1.49
N VAL A 292 6.76 -12.88 0.40
CA VAL A 292 6.38 -11.51 0.01
C VAL A 292 4.86 -11.41 -0.16
N ALA A 293 4.24 -12.37 -0.87
CA ALA A 293 2.81 -12.37 -1.09
C ALA A 293 2.00 -12.57 0.21
N GLU A 294 2.49 -13.38 1.15
CA GLU A 294 1.93 -13.50 2.50
C GLU A 294 1.95 -12.17 3.25
N LEU A 295 3.10 -11.47 3.27
CA LEU A 295 3.27 -10.18 3.94
C LEU A 295 2.46 -9.05 3.28
N LEU A 296 2.40 -9.03 1.94
CA LEU A 296 1.64 -8.03 1.17
C LEU A 296 0.12 -8.30 1.17
N GLY A 297 -0.30 -9.56 1.34
CA GLY A 297 -1.69 -9.98 1.19
C GLY A 297 -2.23 -9.86 -0.23
N ARG A 298 -1.32 -10.00 -1.22
CA ARG A 298 -1.48 -9.99 -2.69
C ARG A 298 -0.15 -10.45 -3.33
N LYS A 299 -0.12 -10.88 -4.59
CA LYS A 299 1.14 -11.09 -5.34
C LYS A 299 2.02 -9.83 -5.32
N HIS A 300 3.34 -9.99 -5.32
CA HIS A 300 4.24 -8.85 -5.61
C HIS A 300 4.10 -8.48 -7.08
N ARG A 301 4.03 -7.19 -7.39
CA ARG A 301 4.03 -6.70 -8.78
C ARG A 301 5.28 -5.85 -9.01
N LEU A 302 6.16 -6.27 -9.92
CA LEU A 302 7.18 -5.40 -10.50
C LEU A 302 6.56 -4.64 -11.68
N VAL A 303 6.79 -3.34 -11.77
CA VAL A 303 6.31 -2.50 -12.87
C VAL A 303 7.48 -1.96 -13.66
N LEU A 304 7.43 -2.11 -14.98
CA LEU A 304 8.41 -1.63 -15.94
C LEU A 304 7.80 -0.52 -16.79
N SER A 305 8.54 0.56 -17.02
CA SER A 305 8.19 1.60 -18.01
C SER A 305 8.91 1.34 -19.33
N LEU A 306 8.17 1.22 -20.43
CA LEU A 306 8.74 1.03 -21.77
C LEU A 306 8.55 2.26 -22.66
N ASP A 307 9.66 2.86 -23.05
CA ASP A 307 9.72 3.98 -24.01
C ASP A 307 9.84 3.49 -25.47
N LYS A 308 10.12 2.20 -25.68
CA LYS A 308 10.27 1.53 -26.99
C LYS A 308 9.87 0.05 -26.91
N GLN A 309 9.39 -0.51 -28.01
CA GLN A 309 9.17 -1.95 -28.16
C GLN A 309 10.50 -2.72 -28.14
N PHE A 310 10.60 -3.75 -27.29
CA PHE A 310 11.66 -4.77 -27.29
C PHE A 310 11.03 -6.19 -27.31
N CYS A 311 10.05 -6.40 -28.17
CA CYS A 311 9.35 -7.67 -28.34
C CYS A 311 9.90 -8.49 -29.51
N SER A 312 10.36 -9.71 -29.24
CA SER A 312 10.19 -10.81 -30.20
C SER A 312 8.79 -11.41 -30.04
N GLN A 313 8.38 -12.35 -30.90
CA GLN A 313 7.00 -12.87 -30.89
C GLN A 313 6.59 -13.55 -29.56
N LYS A 314 7.54 -14.08 -28.77
CA LYS A 314 7.27 -14.73 -27.47
C LYS A 314 8.15 -14.27 -26.29
N GLN A 315 9.28 -13.61 -26.55
CA GLN A 315 10.20 -13.12 -25.52
C GLN A 315 10.32 -11.59 -25.56
N ILE A 316 10.16 -10.96 -24.40
CA ILE A 316 10.33 -9.51 -24.18
C ILE A 316 11.60 -9.31 -23.34
N LEU A 317 12.60 -8.61 -23.88
CA LEU A 317 13.86 -8.33 -23.19
C LEU A 317 13.91 -6.87 -22.75
N VAL A 318 13.88 -6.62 -21.44
CA VAL A 318 13.78 -5.27 -20.87
C VAL A 318 14.98 -4.93 -20.00
N PRO A 319 15.70 -3.82 -20.25
CA PRO A 319 16.78 -3.36 -19.36
C PRO A 319 16.27 -3.05 -17.94
N ARG A 320 17.07 -3.37 -16.92
CA ARG A 320 16.73 -3.10 -15.50
C ARG A 320 16.45 -1.64 -15.17
N SER A 321 16.95 -0.70 -15.97
CA SER A 321 16.67 0.73 -15.85
C SER A 321 15.19 1.09 -16.01
N CYS A 322 14.39 0.21 -16.63
CA CYS A 322 12.94 0.38 -16.77
C CYS A 322 12.14 0.11 -15.47
N MET A 323 12.76 -0.47 -14.43
CA MET A 323 12.07 -0.85 -13.18
C MET A 323 11.63 0.37 -12.35
N LEU A 324 10.34 0.45 -12.03
CA LEU A 324 9.76 1.52 -11.22
C LEU A 324 9.67 1.20 -9.71
N ASN A 325 9.93 -0.05 -9.33
CA ASN A 325 9.91 -0.51 -7.93
C ASN A 325 10.87 -1.69 -7.72
N GLN A 326 11.07 -2.09 -6.46
CA GLN A 326 12.03 -3.11 -6.08
C GLN A 326 11.64 -4.49 -6.68
N PRO A 327 12.50 -5.13 -7.49
CA PRO A 327 12.28 -6.51 -7.93
C PRO A 327 12.48 -7.50 -6.77
N PRO A 328 12.03 -8.76 -6.92
CA PRO A 328 12.62 -9.85 -6.14
C PRO A 328 14.09 -10.06 -6.57
N LYS A 329 14.81 -10.90 -5.84
CA LYS A 329 16.22 -11.21 -6.10
C LYS A 329 16.43 -11.72 -7.54
N ASP A 330 17.57 -11.35 -8.14
CA ASP A 330 18.03 -11.89 -9.43
C ASP A 330 18.00 -13.45 -9.41
N GLY A 331 17.42 -14.04 -10.45
CA GLY A 331 17.01 -15.45 -10.50
C GLY A 331 15.89 -15.71 -11.52
N ALA A 332 15.42 -16.95 -11.62
CA ALA A 332 14.34 -17.37 -12.52
C ALA A 332 13.04 -17.68 -11.75
N TYR A 333 11.91 -17.25 -12.31
CA TYR A 333 10.58 -17.33 -11.71
C TYR A 333 9.58 -17.88 -12.75
N TYR A 334 9.09 -19.10 -12.52
CA TYR A 334 8.27 -19.86 -13.49
C TYR A 334 6.76 -19.78 -13.27
N ASN A 335 6.30 -19.06 -12.24
CA ASN A 335 4.89 -18.77 -12.02
C ASN A 335 4.69 -17.26 -11.92
N CYS A 336 4.83 -16.59 -13.06
CA CYS A 336 4.56 -15.17 -13.19
C CYS A 336 3.29 -14.94 -14.01
N THR A 337 2.71 -13.76 -13.86
CA THR A 337 1.56 -13.30 -14.64
C THR A 337 1.86 -11.93 -15.21
N VAL A 338 1.82 -11.79 -16.54
CA VAL A 338 2.14 -10.55 -17.25
C VAL A 338 0.87 -9.76 -17.52
N LEU A 339 0.92 -8.47 -17.23
CA LEU A 339 -0.12 -7.50 -17.53
C LEU A 339 0.48 -6.31 -18.29
N VAL A 340 -0.33 -5.69 -19.13
CA VAL A 340 0.00 -4.51 -19.93
C VAL A 340 -1.13 -3.49 -19.78
N ASP A 341 -0.85 -2.33 -19.20
CA ASP A 341 -1.87 -1.34 -18.77
C ASP A 341 -3.03 -1.99 -17.97
N ASP A 342 -2.69 -2.79 -16.95
CA ASP A 342 -3.62 -3.61 -16.14
C ASP A 342 -4.45 -4.65 -16.90
N LYS A 343 -4.33 -4.79 -18.23
CA LYS A 343 -4.90 -5.90 -19.00
C LYS A 343 -4.05 -7.14 -18.80
N LEU A 344 -4.67 -8.26 -18.42
CA LEU A 344 -4.00 -9.56 -18.38
C LEU A 344 -3.56 -9.98 -19.79
N ILE A 345 -2.28 -10.31 -19.96
CA ILE A 345 -1.75 -10.94 -21.17
C ILE A 345 -1.76 -12.46 -20.97
N GLY A 346 -1.04 -12.98 -19.97
CA GLY A 346 -0.99 -14.42 -19.73
C GLY A 346 -0.03 -14.84 -18.62
N PRO A 347 0.10 -16.15 -18.38
CA PRO A 347 1.19 -16.71 -17.58
C PRO A 347 2.53 -16.60 -18.33
N ALA A 348 3.62 -16.58 -17.56
CA ALA A 348 4.96 -16.39 -18.11
C ALA A 348 6.05 -16.97 -17.19
N SER A 349 7.18 -17.30 -17.80
CA SER A 349 8.47 -17.46 -17.13
C SER A 349 9.29 -16.16 -17.19
N VAL A 350 9.89 -15.75 -16.08
CA VAL A 350 10.67 -14.50 -16.00
C VAL A 350 12.06 -14.76 -15.41
N VAL A 351 13.09 -14.36 -16.13
CA VAL A 351 14.49 -14.38 -15.66
C VAL A 351 14.94 -12.95 -15.40
N ILE A 352 15.44 -12.71 -14.18
CA ILE A 352 15.98 -11.43 -13.74
C ILE A 352 17.49 -11.62 -13.57
N ASP A 353 18.30 -11.01 -14.44
CA ASP A 353 19.78 -11.01 -14.33
C ASP A 353 20.30 -9.66 -13.83
N THR A 354 21.61 -9.41 -13.90
CA THR A 354 22.24 -8.17 -13.38
C THR A 354 22.03 -6.93 -14.24
N GLU A 355 21.63 -7.09 -15.51
CA GLU A 355 21.47 -6.02 -16.50
C GLU A 355 20.03 -5.96 -17.06
N ASN A 356 19.37 -7.11 -17.24
CA ASN A 356 18.09 -7.24 -17.93
C ASN A 356 17.05 -8.05 -17.16
N ILE A 357 15.84 -8.02 -17.69
CA ILE A 357 14.70 -8.87 -17.35
C ILE A 357 14.23 -9.50 -18.66
N ASN A 358 14.30 -10.82 -18.77
CA ASN A 358 13.73 -11.58 -19.88
C ASN A 358 12.37 -12.15 -19.45
N ILE A 359 11.34 -11.91 -20.25
CA ILE A 359 9.96 -12.37 -20.03
C ILE A 359 9.59 -13.29 -21.20
N GLU A 360 9.35 -14.56 -20.93
CA GLU A 360 8.92 -15.55 -21.89
C GLU A 360 7.45 -15.92 -21.62
N LEU A 361 6.58 -15.67 -22.60
CA LEU A 361 5.14 -15.96 -22.49
C LEU A 361 4.85 -17.44 -22.82
N ASP A 362 4.03 -18.10 -22.00
CA ASP A 362 3.79 -19.54 -22.13
C ASP A 362 2.80 -19.90 -23.26
N ASP A 363 2.02 -18.93 -23.76
CA ASP A 363 0.93 -19.14 -24.73
C ASP A 363 1.36 -18.81 -26.18
N GLU A 364 0.96 -19.63 -27.14
CA GLU A 364 1.28 -19.43 -28.56
C GLU A 364 0.33 -18.45 -29.28
N SER A 365 -0.79 -18.07 -28.65
CA SER A 365 -1.91 -17.36 -29.31
C SER A 365 -1.87 -15.83 -29.21
N LEU A 366 -0.83 -15.25 -28.62
CA LEU A 366 -0.68 -13.81 -28.41
C LEU A 366 0.60 -13.27 -29.06
N GLU A 367 0.48 -12.67 -30.25
CA GLU A 367 1.62 -12.03 -30.91
C GLU A 367 2.02 -10.74 -30.17
N ALA A 368 3.17 -10.77 -29.49
CA ALA A 368 3.68 -9.66 -28.67
C ALA A 368 3.97 -8.34 -29.44
N GLN A 369 3.83 -8.34 -30.78
CA GLN A 369 3.99 -7.18 -31.64
C GLN A 369 2.70 -6.32 -31.75
N ASP A 370 1.52 -6.93 -31.61
CA ASP A 370 0.22 -6.24 -31.69
C ASP A 370 -0.21 -5.57 -30.38
N ILE A 371 0.52 -5.82 -29.28
CA ILE A 371 0.05 -5.55 -27.91
C ILE A 371 0.58 -4.22 -27.34
N ILE A 372 1.73 -3.73 -27.81
CA ILE A 372 2.49 -2.65 -27.15
C ILE A 372 2.61 -1.39 -28.02
N PRO A 373 1.67 -0.42 -27.94
CA PRO A 373 1.88 0.94 -28.43
C PRO A 373 2.93 1.71 -27.57
N ASP A 374 3.35 2.89 -28.04
CA ASP A 374 4.34 3.74 -27.36
C ASP A 374 3.92 4.14 -25.93
N HIS A 375 4.91 4.19 -25.02
CA HIS A 375 4.80 4.60 -23.60
C HIS A 375 3.81 3.75 -22.78
N GLN A 376 4.27 2.56 -22.35
CA GLN A 376 3.40 1.59 -21.68
C GLN A 376 3.99 1.00 -20.39
N PHE A 377 3.12 0.58 -19.47
CA PHE A 377 3.51 -0.10 -18.23
C PHE A 377 3.30 -1.61 -18.33
N ILE A 378 4.38 -2.39 -18.24
CA ILE A 378 4.31 -3.84 -18.02
C ILE A 378 4.28 -4.10 -16.52
N GLY A 379 3.27 -4.83 -16.05
CA GLY A 379 3.20 -5.37 -14.69
C GLY A 379 3.51 -6.87 -14.68
N ILE A 380 4.53 -7.29 -13.94
CA ILE A 380 4.84 -8.71 -13.69
C ILE A 380 4.40 -9.04 -12.27
N GLU A 381 3.38 -9.89 -12.11
CA GLU A 381 2.99 -10.42 -10.81
C GLU A 381 3.64 -11.79 -10.54
N PHE A 382 4.32 -11.93 -9.40
CA PHE A 382 5.04 -13.15 -8.99
C PHE A 382 4.23 -13.96 -7.97
N GLY A 383 4.21 -15.29 -8.14
CA GLY A 383 3.60 -16.26 -7.22
C GLY A 383 2.42 -17.00 -7.84
#